data_AF-A0AB38JDV0-F1
#
_entry.id   AF-A0AB38JDV0-F1
#
_cell.length_a   1.000
_cell.length_b   1.000
_cell.length_c   1.000
_cell.angle_alpha   90.00
_cell.angle_beta   90.00
_cell.angle_gamma   90.00
#
_symmetry.space_group_name_H-M   'P 1'
#
loop_
_entity.id
_entity.type
_entity.pdbx_description
1 polymer ?
#
loop_
_entity_poly.entity_id
_entity_poly.type
_entity_poly.pdbx_seq_one_letter_code
_entity_poly.pdbx_strand_id
1 'polypeptide(L)' 'MVEVIRRANSPQRRIAAGQADPISDREREQLEELRQTFVRRFGKDPDARPTTKTA' A
#
# COMPACT_ATOMS: atom_id res chain seq x y z
N MET A 1 -19.25 30.89 3.77
CA MET A 1 -19.07 29.79 2.80
C MET A 1 -17.58 29.52 2.53
N VAL A 2 -16.81 29.05 3.52
CA VAL A 2 -15.34 28.83 3.40
C VAL A 2 -14.93 27.37 3.71
N GLU A 3 -15.88 26.51 4.09
CA GLU A 3 -15.59 25.13 4.47
C GLU A 3 -15.56 24.13 3.32
N VAL A 4 -16.22 24.42 2.19
CA VAL A 4 -16.40 23.44 1.10
C VAL A 4 -15.19 23.41 0.15
N ILE A 5 -14.49 24.53 -0.05
CA ILE A 5 -13.36 24.62 -0.98
C ILE A 5 -12.14 23.83 -0.47
N ARG A 6 -11.96 23.72 0.86
CA ARG A 6 -10.85 22.94 1.45
C ARG A 6 -11.01 21.42 1.30
N ARG A 7 -12.22 20.92 0.96
CA ARG A 7 -12.47 19.48 0.75
C ARG A 7 -12.12 18.99 -0.66
N ALA A 8 -11.86 19.88 -1.62
CA ALA A 8 -11.48 19.48 -2.97
C ALA A 8 -10.01 19.07 -3.08
N ASN A 9 -9.13 19.68 -2.27
CA ASN A 9 -7.68 19.44 -2.29
C ASN A 9 -7.19 18.52 -1.16
N SER A 10 -8.09 17.76 -0.51
CA SER A 10 -7.67 16.90 0.59
C SER A 10 -6.81 15.74 0.08
N PRO A 11 -5.73 15.36 0.79
CA PRO A 11 -4.88 14.22 0.44
C PRO A 11 -5.68 12.93 0.19
N GLN A 12 -6.75 12.71 0.94
CA GLN A 12 -7.63 11.53 0.79
C GLN A 12 -8.26 11.43 -0.61
N ARG A 13 -8.67 12.57 -1.19
CA ARG A 13 -9.23 12.59 -2.55
C ARG A 13 -8.19 12.30 -3.62
N ARG A 14 -6.97 12.80 -3.42
CA ARG A 14 -5.83 12.53 -4.32
C ARG A 14 -5.42 11.07 -4.26
N ILE A 15 -5.41 10.47 -3.08
CA ILE A 15 -5.17 9.02 -2.90
C ILE A 15 -6.26 8.21 -3.60
N ALA A 16 -7.54 8.53 -3.36
CA ALA A 16 -8.65 7.84 -4.01
C ALA A 16 -8.66 7.97 -5.55
N ALA A 17 -8.16 9.09 -6.07
CA ALA A 17 -8.02 9.34 -7.51
C ALA A 17 -6.72 8.76 -8.11
N GLY A 18 -5.87 8.10 -7.32
CA GLY A 18 -4.58 7.56 -7.79
C GLY A 18 -3.53 8.64 -8.10
N GLN A 19 -3.73 9.87 -7.64
CA GLN A 19 -2.85 11.03 -7.86
C GLN A 19 -1.87 11.30 -6.70
N ALA A 20 -1.96 10.52 -5.64
CA ALA A 20 -1.04 10.54 -4.50
C ALA A 20 -0.88 9.12 -3.98
N ASP A 21 0.33 8.76 -3.59
CA ASP A 21 0.57 7.45 -3.00
C ASP A 21 -0.02 7.40 -1.58
N PRO A 22 -0.73 6.32 -1.21
CA PRO A 22 -1.30 6.17 0.12
C PRO A 22 -0.24 5.95 1.21
N ILE A 23 0.98 5.59 0.84
CA ILE A 23 2.08 5.30 1.77
C ILE A 23 3.31 6.12 1.38
N SER A 24 4.05 6.59 2.39
CA SER A 24 5.33 7.27 2.19
C SER A 24 6.42 6.28 1.74
N ASP A 25 7.49 6.78 1.11
CA ASP A 25 8.68 5.98 0.77
C ASP A 25 9.27 5.27 1.99
N ARG A 26 9.24 5.93 3.16
CA ARG A 26 9.68 5.33 4.42
C ARG A 26 8.79 4.16 4.83
N GLU A 27 7.48 4.29 4.68
CA GLU A 27 6.55 3.22 5.03
C GLU A 27 6.71 2.02 4.08
N ARG A 28 7.00 2.29 2.80
CA ARG A 28 7.35 1.24 1.82
C ARG A 28 8.60 0.47 2.23
N GLU A 29 9.65 1.18 2.62
CA GLU A 29 10.90 0.55 3.09
C GLU A 29 10.65 -0.35 4.32
N GLN A 30 9.92 0.16 5.31
CA GLN A 30 9.56 -0.62 6.50
C GLN A 30 8.74 -1.88 6.16
N LEU A 31 7.81 -1.78 5.21
CA LEU A 31 7.04 -2.94 4.75
C LEU A 31 7.92 -3.96 4.03
N GLU A 32 8.93 -3.51 3.27
CA GLU A 32 9.89 -4.39 2.62
C GLU A 32 10.77 -5.12 3.65
N GLU A 33 11.26 -4.42 4.68
CA GLU A 33 12.01 -5.05 5.77
C GLU A 33 11.20 -6.12 6.51
N LEU A 34 9.92 -5.82 6.79
CA LEU A 34 8.98 -6.77 7.40
C LEU A 34 8.76 -7.99 6.49
N ARG A 35 8.59 -7.77 5.18
CA ARG A 35 8.45 -8.85 4.19
C ARG A 35 9.68 -9.74 4.18
N GLN A 36 10.88 -9.17 4.11
CA GLN A 36 12.12 -9.94 4.13
C GLN A 36 12.26 -10.75 5.41
N THR A 37 11.92 -10.16 6.56
CA THR A 37 11.92 -10.85 7.86
C THR A 37 10.93 -12.02 7.87
N PHE A 38 9.73 -11.83 7.34
CA PHE A 38 8.71 -12.86 7.22
C PHE A 38 9.19 -14.01 6.33
N VAL A 39 9.70 -13.70 5.13
CA VAL A 39 10.24 -14.69 4.18
C VAL A 39 11.39 -15.46 4.83
N ARG A 40 12.32 -14.78 5.50
CA ARG A 40 13.44 -15.43 6.19
C ARG A 40 12.96 -16.38 7.29
N ARG A 41 11.92 -16.01 8.03
CA ARG A 41 11.42 -16.80 9.17
C ARG A 41 10.54 -17.97 8.75
N PHE A 42 9.73 -17.80 7.72
CA PHE A 42 8.67 -18.75 7.36
C PHE A 42 8.89 -19.42 6.00
N GLY A 43 9.87 -18.97 5.21
CA GLY A 43 10.19 -19.51 3.88
C GLY A 43 9.08 -19.30 2.84
N LYS A 44 8.10 -18.45 3.13
CA LYS A 44 6.94 -18.17 2.28
C LYS A 44 6.89 -16.70 1.95
N ASP A 45 6.64 -16.40 0.68
CA ASP A 45 6.34 -15.04 0.27
C ASP A 45 4.88 -14.71 0.60
N PRO A 46 4.60 -13.62 1.35
CA PRO A 46 3.25 -13.27 1.76
C PRO A 46 2.36 -12.78 0.61
N ASP A 47 2.96 -12.34 -0.51
CA ASP A 47 2.26 -11.89 -1.71
C ASP A 47 2.17 -12.97 -2.80
N ALA A 48 2.69 -14.17 -2.56
CA ALA A 48 2.58 -15.27 -3.49
C ALA A 48 1.11 -15.64 -3.66
N ARG A 49 0.49 -15.14 -4.73
CA ARG A 49 -0.86 -15.52 -5.12
C ARG A 49 -0.86 -17.04 -5.32
N PRO A 50 -1.77 -17.79 -4.67
CA PRO A 50 -1.88 -19.22 -4.92
C PRO A 50 -2.23 -19.37 -6.41
N THR A 51 -1.31 -19.93 -7.18
CA THR A 51 -1.60 -20.36 -8.54
C THR A 51 -2.57 -21.53 -8.40
N THR A 52 -3.86 -21.25 -8.53
CA THR A 52 -4.89 -22.29 -8.67
C THR A 52 -4.53 -23.10 -9.90
N LYS A 53 -3.92 -24.27 -9.67
CA LYS A 53 -3.68 -25.28 -10.70
C LYS A 53 -5.05 -25.66 -11.24
N THR A 54 -5.39 -25.13 -12.42
CA THR A 54 -6.53 -25.61 -13.19
C THR A 54 -6.12 -26.98 -13.69
N ALA A 55 -6.72 -28.01 -13.09
CA ALA A 55 -6.60 -29.40 -13.49
C ALA A 55 -7.52 -29.69 -14.68
#